data_AF-A0A2W5ZS21-F1
#
_entry.id   AF-A0A2W5ZS21-F1
#
_cell.length_a   1.000
_cell.length_b   1.000
_cell.length_c   1.000
_cell.angle_alpha   90.00
_cell.angle_beta   90.00
_cell.angle_gamma   90.00
#
_symmetry.space_group_name_H-M   'P 1'
#
loop_
_entity.id
_entity.type
_entity.pdbx_description
1 polymer ?
#
loop_
_entity_poly.entity_id
_entity_poly.type
_entity_poly.pdbx_seq_one_letter_code
_entity_poly.pdbx_strand_id
1 'polypeptide(L)'
;MPSGKVLDEMRRASGALAAVEDAEAARSVEFAKWWLDPAIPTKVKTFMTITARVQALADRCPTWRPNYAVITNAAAFAGVSVQDIKPGGKYFDTFADMLVGMKKGSETESREEACTTAKKNYGEASGR
;
A
#
# COMPACT_ATOMS: atom_id res chain seq x y z
N MET A 1 20.95 12.52 -37.69
CA MET A 1 21.55 12.62 -36.34
C MET A 1 20.61 13.49 -35.50
N PRO A 2 20.25 13.09 -34.27
CA PRO A 2 19.41 13.93 -33.41
C PRO A 2 20.11 15.27 -33.11
N SER A 3 19.35 16.36 -33.04
CA SER A 3 19.88 17.69 -32.74
C SER A 3 20.39 17.76 -31.29
N GLY A 4 21.30 18.70 -30.99
CA GLY A 4 21.84 18.88 -29.63
C GLY A 4 20.75 19.07 -28.56
N LYS A 5 19.63 19.71 -28.93
CA LYS A 5 18.46 19.86 -28.05
C LYS A 5 17.76 18.54 -27.73
N VAL A 6 17.65 17.63 -28.70
CA VAL A 6 17.05 16.30 -28.51
C VAL A 6 17.93 15.42 -27.61
N LEU A 7 19.26 15.54 -27.74
CA LEU A 7 20.20 14.83 -26.87
C LEU A 7 20.13 15.31 -25.41
N ASP A 8 20.00 16.63 -25.20
CA ASP A 8 19.83 17.20 -23.85
C ASP A 8 18.49 16.80 -23.21
N GLU A 9 17.41 16.76 -23.99
CA GLU A 9 16.09 16.30 -23.54
C GLU A 9 16.12 14.81 -23.17
N MET A 10 16.74 13.96 -23.99
CA MET A 10 16.91 12.53 -23.70
C MET A 10 17.74 12.29 -22.43
N ARG A 11 18.81 13.06 -22.22
CA ARG A 11 19.64 12.96 -21.00
C ARG A 11 18.86 13.35 -19.74
N ARG A 12 18.04 14.41 -19.81
CA ARG A 12 17.16 14.81 -18.70
C ARG A 12 16.08 13.77 -18.41
N ALA A 13 15.44 13.24 -19.44
CA ALA A 13 14.44 12.18 -19.29
C ALA A 13 15.04 10.92 -18.67
N SER A 14 16.24 10.50 -19.10
CA SER A 14 16.96 9.36 -18.52
C SER A 14 17.32 9.58 -17.06
N GLY A 15 17.79 10.78 -16.68
CA GLY A 15 18.05 11.12 -15.28
C GLY A 15 16.80 11.13 -14.40
N ALA A 16 15.66 11.57 -14.94
CA ALA A 16 14.38 11.53 -14.24
C ALA A 16 13.89 10.08 -14.02
N LEU A 17 14.05 9.20 -15.02
CA LEU A 17 13.73 7.78 -14.89
C LEU A 17 14.58 7.10 -13.81
N ALA A 18 15.90 7.31 -13.83
CA ALA A 18 16.80 6.74 -12.82
C ALA A 18 16.41 7.18 -11.39
N ALA A 19 16.03 8.46 -11.21
CA ALA A 19 15.59 8.95 -9.90
C ALA A 19 14.27 8.32 -9.43
N VAL A 20 13.35 8.00 -10.35
CA VAL A 20 12.11 7.27 -10.04
C VAL A 20 12.43 5.82 -9.65
N GLU A 21 13.29 5.14 -10.41
CA GLU A 21 13.72 3.78 -10.13
C GLU A 21 14.43 3.67 -8.77
N ASP A 22 15.35 4.58 -8.46
CA ASP A 22 16.03 4.64 -7.16
C ASP A 22 15.04 4.86 -6.01
N ALA A 23 14.06 5.74 -6.20
CA ALA A 23 13.01 5.98 -5.22
C ALA A 23 12.10 4.76 -5.01
N GLU A 24 11.82 3.99 -6.07
CA GLU A 24 11.08 2.72 -5.99
C GLU A 24 11.90 1.60 -5.32
N ALA A 25 13.19 1.51 -5.63
CA ALA A 25 14.10 0.55 -5.02
C ALA A 25 14.25 0.83 -3.51
N ALA A 26 14.45 2.08 -3.11
CA ALA A 26 14.51 2.47 -1.70
C ALA A 26 13.23 2.10 -0.94
N ARG A 27 12.05 2.32 -1.54
CA ARG A 27 10.76 1.92 -0.95
C ARG A 27 10.62 0.41 -0.83
N SER A 28 11.05 -0.33 -1.85
CA SER A 28 11.01 -1.80 -1.85
C SER A 28 11.91 -2.36 -0.74
N VAL A 29 13.06 -1.72 -0.50
CA VAL A 29 13.98 -2.05 0.60
C VAL A 29 13.33 -1.79 1.96
N GLU A 30 12.67 -0.64 2.17
CA GLU A 30 12.00 -0.34 3.43
C GLU A 30 10.85 -1.32 3.71
N PHE A 31 10.04 -1.63 2.70
CA PHE A 31 9.02 -2.67 2.81
C PHE A 31 9.63 -4.03 3.17
N ALA A 32 10.74 -4.42 2.52
CA ALA A 32 11.41 -5.69 2.78
C ALA A 32 12.00 -5.77 4.19
N LYS A 33 12.63 -4.70 4.69
CA LYS A 33 13.16 -4.64 6.07
C LYS A 33 12.07 -4.91 7.09
N TRP A 34 10.92 -4.25 6.94
CA TRP A 34 9.77 -4.48 7.79
C TRP A 34 9.20 -5.91 7.66
N TRP A 35 8.98 -6.36 6.42
CA TRP A 35 8.40 -7.68 6.16
C TRP A 35 9.25 -8.81 6.73
N LEU A 36 10.57 -8.61 6.76
CA LEU A 36 11.54 -9.56 7.30
C LEU A 36 11.85 -9.35 8.79
N ASP A 37 11.31 -8.32 9.44
CA ASP A 37 11.54 -8.05 10.87
C ASP A 37 10.98 -9.21 11.74
N PRO A 38 11.83 -9.97 12.45
CA PRO A 38 11.38 -11.10 13.26
C PRO A 38 10.60 -10.67 14.51
N ALA A 39 10.70 -9.41 14.96
CA ALA A 39 9.96 -8.90 16.12
C ALA A 39 8.46 -8.72 15.84
N ILE A 40 8.08 -8.71 14.56
CA ILE A 40 6.70 -8.52 14.12
C ILE A 40 6.11 -9.88 13.74
N PRO A 41 5.11 -10.37 14.50
CA PRO A 41 4.50 -11.66 14.18
C PRO A 41 3.89 -11.68 12.78
N THR A 42 4.03 -12.79 12.06
CA THR A 42 3.49 -12.96 10.70
C THR A 42 2.01 -12.62 10.62
N LYS A 43 1.21 -12.98 11.63
CA LYS A 43 -0.22 -12.67 11.66
C LYS A 43 -0.49 -11.15 11.69
N VAL A 44 0.35 -10.39 12.40
CA VAL A 44 0.29 -8.92 12.44
C VAL A 44 0.65 -8.35 11.08
N LYS A 45 1.69 -8.87 10.42
CA LYS A 45 2.05 -8.47 9.04
C LYS A 45 0.90 -8.70 8.07
N THR A 46 0.25 -9.87 8.13
CA THR A 46 -0.94 -10.18 7.33
C THR A 46 -2.07 -9.18 7.58
N PHE A 47 -2.38 -8.89 8.84
CA PHE A 47 -3.40 -7.90 9.20
C PHE A 47 -3.08 -6.51 8.63
N MET A 48 -1.84 -6.05 8.78
CA MET A 48 -1.42 -4.74 8.26
C MET A 48 -1.52 -4.68 6.74
N THR A 49 -1.06 -5.72 6.02
CA THR A 49 -1.16 -5.82 4.56
C THR A 49 -2.61 -5.78 4.08
N ILE A 50 -3.49 -6.56 4.69
CA ILE A 50 -4.92 -6.57 4.34
C ILE A 50 -5.53 -5.19 4.55
N THR A 51 -5.30 -4.59 5.72
CA THR A 51 -5.88 -3.30 6.07
C THR A 51 -5.38 -2.19 5.15
N ALA A 52 -4.07 -2.18 4.87
CA ALA A 52 -3.48 -1.21 3.97
C ALA A 52 -4.00 -1.33 2.54
N ARG A 53 -4.14 -2.57 2.04
CA ARG A 53 -4.70 -2.82 0.70
C ARG A 53 -6.16 -2.39 0.62
N VAL A 54 -6.99 -2.69 1.62
CA VAL A 54 -8.40 -2.26 1.67
C VAL A 54 -8.50 -0.73 1.67
N GLN A 55 -7.68 -0.03 2.45
CA GLN A 55 -7.68 1.43 2.46
C GLN A 55 -7.23 2.03 1.12
N ALA A 56 -6.15 1.50 0.53
CA ALA A 56 -5.68 1.96 -0.79
C ALA A 56 -6.74 1.76 -1.88
N LEU A 57 -7.44 0.62 -1.87
CA LEU A 57 -8.54 0.35 -2.79
C LEU A 57 -9.75 1.25 -2.56
N ALA A 58 -10.08 1.57 -1.30
CA ALA A 58 -11.18 2.49 -0.97
C ALA A 58 -10.89 3.92 -1.46
N ASP A 59 -9.65 4.39 -1.32
CA ASP A 59 -9.21 5.69 -1.82
C ASP A 59 -9.32 5.78 -3.36
N ARG A 60 -8.98 4.68 -4.05
CA ARG A 60 -8.98 4.61 -5.53
C ARG A 60 -10.36 4.34 -6.13
N CYS A 61 -11.19 3.56 -5.43
CA CYS A 61 -12.55 3.20 -5.83
C CYS A 61 -13.60 3.82 -4.87
N PRO A 62 -13.95 5.12 -5.01
CA PRO A 62 -14.85 5.79 -4.08
C PRO A 62 -16.31 5.30 -4.14
N THR A 63 -16.69 4.56 -5.20
CA THR A 63 -18.00 3.93 -5.32
C THR A 63 -18.10 2.62 -4.56
N TRP A 64 -16.97 2.01 -4.20
CA TRP A 64 -16.94 0.78 -3.44
C TRP A 64 -17.11 1.07 -1.94
N ARG A 65 -18.01 0.33 -1.30
CA ARG A 65 -18.17 0.35 0.16
C ARG A 65 -17.42 -0.83 0.79
N PRO A 66 -16.28 -0.60 1.47
CA PRO A 66 -15.50 -1.69 2.05
C PRO A 66 -16.33 -2.48 3.07
N ASN A 67 -16.32 -3.80 2.95
CA ASN A 67 -16.78 -4.66 4.03
C ASN A 67 -15.69 -4.73 5.11
N TYR A 68 -15.83 -3.90 6.15
CA TYR A 68 -14.86 -3.83 7.23
C TYR A 68 -14.72 -5.15 8.01
N ALA A 69 -15.64 -6.12 7.87
CA ALA A 69 -15.50 -7.44 8.50
C ALA A 69 -14.18 -8.14 8.13
N VAL A 70 -13.65 -7.92 6.93
CA VAL A 70 -12.34 -8.49 6.54
C VAL A 70 -11.22 -7.92 7.41
N ILE A 71 -11.25 -6.62 7.68
CA ILE A 71 -10.27 -5.95 8.56
C ILE A 71 -10.47 -6.42 10.01
N THR A 72 -11.71 -6.46 10.51
CA THR A 72 -11.99 -6.88 11.88
C THR A 72 -11.59 -8.33 12.14
N ASN A 73 -11.87 -9.23 11.19
CA ASN A 73 -11.48 -10.65 11.28
C ASN A 73 -9.96 -10.82 11.21
N ALA A 74 -9.28 -10.06 10.34
CA ALA A 74 -7.82 -10.08 10.27
C ALA A 74 -7.18 -9.57 11.57
N ALA A 75 -7.73 -8.51 12.18
CA ALA A 75 -7.28 -7.99 13.47
C ALA A 75 -7.44 -9.03 14.58
N ALA A 76 -8.62 -9.67 14.66
CA ALA A 76 -8.90 -10.72 15.63
C ALA A 76 -7.96 -11.92 15.48
N PHE A 77 -7.72 -12.39 14.24
CA PHE A 77 -6.78 -13.46 13.95
C PHE A 77 -5.34 -13.11 14.37
N ALA A 78 -4.96 -11.84 14.19
CA ALA A 78 -3.65 -11.32 14.56
C ALA A 78 -3.51 -11.03 16.07
N GLY A 79 -4.60 -11.06 16.84
CA GLY A 79 -4.61 -10.63 18.23
C GLY A 79 -4.33 -9.13 18.39
N VAL A 80 -4.62 -8.32 17.36
CA VAL A 80 -4.38 -6.88 17.35
C VAL A 80 -5.63 -6.16 17.82
N SER A 81 -5.47 -5.31 18.83
CA SER A 81 -6.52 -4.42 19.31
C SER A 81 -6.41 -3.03 18.68
N VAL A 82 -7.48 -2.24 18.82
CA VAL A 82 -7.47 -0.83 18.39
C VAL A 82 -6.38 -0.01 19.10
N GLN A 83 -6.03 -0.36 20.35
CA GLN A 83 -5.01 0.37 21.10
C GLN A 83 -3.60 0.15 20.53
N ASP A 84 -3.35 -1.02 19.94
CA ASP A 84 -2.04 -1.33 19.37
C ASP A 84 -1.72 -0.50 18.12
N ILE A 85 -2.75 -0.02 17.42
CA ILE A 85 -2.64 0.74 16.16
C ILE A 85 -3.04 2.22 16.28
N LYS A 86 -3.35 2.70 17.50
CA LYS A 86 -3.54 4.13 17.78
C LYS A 86 -2.20 4.83 17.98
N PRO A 87 -2.11 6.17 17.85
CA PRO A 87 -0.88 6.90 18.18
C PRO A 87 -0.32 6.51 19.55
N GLY A 88 0.96 6.12 19.60
CA GLY A 88 1.62 5.59 20.81
C GLY A 88 1.39 4.10 21.08
N GLY A 89 0.61 3.40 20.26
CA GLY A 89 0.43 1.97 20.29
C GLY A 89 1.63 1.21 19.74
N LYS A 90 1.81 -0.05 20.17
CA LYS A 90 2.96 -0.90 19.82
C LYS A 90 3.24 -1.01 18.32
N TYR A 91 2.19 -0.94 17.50
CA TYR A 91 2.24 -1.18 16.06
C TYR A 91 1.95 0.07 15.22
N PHE A 92 1.83 1.24 15.85
CA PHE A 92 1.39 2.47 15.18
C PHE A 92 2.33 2.91 14.06
N ASP A 93 3.61 3.16 14.37
CA ASP A 93 4.59 3.68 13.39
C ASP A 93 4.75 2.71 12.23
N THR A 94 4.88 1.42 12.57
CA THR A 94 4.91 0.31 11.62
C THR A 94 3.71 0.28 10.67
N PHE A 95 2.51 0.48 11.21
CA PHE A 95 1.28 0.48 10.41
C PHE A 95 1.22 1.72 9.51
N ALA A 96 1.63 2.89 10.00
CA ALA A 96 1.66 4.13 9.23
C ALA A 96 2.63 4.03 8.03
N ASP A 97 3.84 3.52 8.24
CA ASP A 97 4.83 3.32 7.18
C ASP A 97 4.33 2.35 6.10
N MET A 98 3.70 1.26 6.52
CA MET A 98 3.11 0.28 5.61
C MET A 98 1.97 0.87 4.77
N LEU A 99 1.11 1.69 5.38
CA LEU A 99 0.04 2.39 4.66
C LEU A 99 0.59 3.30 3.57
N VAL A 100 1.66 4.05 3.87
CA VAL A 100 2.32 4.91 2.88
C VAL A 100 2.92 4.08 1.75
N GLY A 101 3.62 2.99 2.08
CA GLY A 101 4.21 2.08 1.08
C GLY A 101 3.17 1.46 0.15
N MET A 102 2.07 0.94 0.69
CA MET A 102 0.99 0.32 -0.07
C MET A 102 0.22 1.32 -0.94
N LYS A 103 -0.09 2.51 -0.42
CA LYS A 103 -0.75 3.55 -1.20
C LYS A 103 0.10 3.91 -2.43
N LYS A 104 1.41 4.12 -2.22
CA LYS A 104 2.36 4.38 -3.31
C LYS A 104 2.47 3.22 -4.31
N GLY A 105 2.56 1.98 -3.82
CA GLY A 105 2.62 0.79 -4.69
C GLY A 105 1.35 0.59 -5.52
N SER A 106 0.21 1.12 -5.08
CA SER A 106 -1.05 1.12 -5.82
C SER A 106 -1.24 2.34 -6.73
N GLU A 107 -0.25 3.23 -6.85
CA GLU A 107 -0.43 4.47 -7.62
C GLU A 107 -0.63 4.24 -9.12
N THR A 108 -0.04 3.15 -9.63
CA THR A 108 -0.12 2.71 -11.03
C THR A 108 -1.38 1.89 -11.33
N GLU A 109 -2.11 1.43 -10.31
CA GLU A 109 -3.37 0.72 -10.49
C GLU A 109 -4.46 1.70 -10.96
N SER A 110 -5.11 1.38 -12.08
CA SER A 110 -6.22 2.17 -12.59
C SER A 110 -7.43 2.08 -11.66
N ARG A 111 -8.34 3.06 -11.73
CA ARG A 111 -9.58 3.04 -10.94
C ARG A 111 -10.43 1.80 -11.23
N GLU A 112 -10.54 1.38 -12.48
CA GLU A 112 -11.33 0.20 -12.86
C GLU A 112 -10.74 -1.10 -12.33
N GLU A 113 -9.41 -1.24 -12.39
CA GLU A 113 -8.70 -2.36 -11.77
C GLU A 113 -8.90 -2.36 -10.26
N ALA A 114 -8.73 -1.21 -9.60
CA ALA A 114 -8.93 -1.10 -8.16
C ALA A 114 -10.37 -1.49 -7.75
N CYS A 115 -11.39 -0.99 -8.46
CA CYS A 115 -12.79 -1.34 -8.19
C CYS A 115 -13.08 -2.83 -8.42
N THR A 116 -12.52 -3.42 -9.48
CA THR A 116 -12.66 -4.85 -9.78
C THR A 116 -12.00 -5.71 -8.71
N THR A 117 -10.76 -5.39 -8.36
CA THR A 117 -10.01 -6.06 -7.28
C THR A 117 -10.75 -5.97 -5.95
N ALA A 118 -11.25 -4.78 -5.63
CA ALA A 118 -11.98 -4.53 -4.39
C ALA A 118 -13.21 -5.41 -4.24
N LYS A 119 -14.09 -5.40 -5.26
CA LYS A 119 -15.33 -6.20 -5.26
C LYS A 119 -15.05 -7.70 -5.28
N LYS A 120 -14.07 -8.15 -6.07
CA LYS A 120 -13.74 -9.57 -6.23
C LYS A 120 -13.11 -10.16 -4.96
N ASN A 121 -12.17 -9.45 -4.33
CA ASN A 121 -11.33 -10.01 -3.28
C ASN A 121 -11.81 -9.68 -1.88
N TYR A 122 -12.53 -8.56 -1.72
CA TYR A 122 -12.93 -8.07 -0.40
C TYR A 122 -14.46 -7.94 -0.25
N GLY A 123 -15.21 -8.19 -1.32
CA GLY A 123 -16.66 -8.04 -1.34
C GLY A 123 -17.09 -6.57 -1.20
N GLU A 124 -18.40 -6.32 -1.24
CA GLU A 124 -18.98 -4.99 -1.01
C GLU A 124 -19.97 -5.07 0.14
N ALA A 125 -20.01 -4.06 1.00
CA ALA A 125 -21.03 -3.99 2.04
C ALA A 125 -22.42 -3.91 1.36
N SER A 126 -23.31 -4.85 1.66
CA SER A 126 -24.68 -4.83 1.14
C SER A 126 -25.37 -3.56 1.62
N GLY A 127 -25.77 -2.71 0.67
CA GLY A 127 -26.53 -1.50 0.95
C GLY A 127 -27.83 -1.85 1.67
N ARG A 128 -28.05 -1.24 2.84
CA ARG A 128 -29.40 -1.03 3.37
C ARG A 128 -29.97 0.23 2.78
#